data_AF-A0A2S5SWU4-F1
#
_entry.id   AF-A0A2S5SWU4-F1
#
_cell.length_a   1.000
_cell.length_b   1.000
_cell.length_c   1.000
_cell.angle_alpha   90.00
_cell.angle_beta   90.00
_cell.angle_gamma   90.00
#
_symmetry.space_group_name_H-M   'P 1'
#
loop_
_entity.id
_entity.type
_entity.pdbx_description
1 polymer ?
#
loop_
_entity_poly.entity_id
_entity_poly.type
_entity_poly.pdbx_seq_one_letter_code
_entity_poly.pdbx_strand_id
1 'polypeptide(L)'
;MSRFSLWAGAAALACFSLGAQASDADKLALGKQLFLKGAVPACAVCHALNDAGAEGAVGPSLDELRPDAERVAKAVRNGIGVMPAYDKTLSAAQIEALALYVATVTKR
;
A
#
# COMPACT_ATOMS: atom_id res chain seq x y z
N MET A 1 41.34 -28.50 -49.16
CA MET A 1 41.80 -27.84 -47.92
C MET A 1 41.14 -26.47 -47.85
N SER A 2 40.24 -26.25 -46.89
CA SER A 2 39.85 -24.93 -46.37
C SER A 2 39.00 -25.18 -45.13
N ARG A 3 39.34 -24.47 -44.06
CA ARG A 3 39.11 -24.84 -42.65
C ARG A 3 37.69 -24.48 -42.22
N PHE A 4 36.96 -25.45 -41.66
CA PHE A 4 35.74 -25.19 -40.89
C PHE A 4 36.15 -24.69 -39.50
N SER A 5 36.06 -23.37 -39.28
CA SER A 5 36.16 -22.80 -37.93
C SER A 5 34.80 -22.86 -37.25
N LEU A 6 34.68 -23.79 -36.31
CA LEU A 6 33.62 -23.92 -35.32
C LEU A 6 33.68 -22.76 -34.32
N TRP A 7 32.69 -21.86 -34.32
CA TRP A 7 32.39 -21.04 -33.14
C TRP A 7 30.91 -21.23 -32.79
N ALA A 8 30.67 -22.21 -31.92
CA ALA A 8 29.42 -22.39 -31.20
C ALA A 8 29.32 -21.29 -30.13
N GLY A 9 28.65 -20.18 -30.46
CA GLY A 9 28.25 -19.17 -29.50
C GLY A 9 26.78 -19.35 -29.15
N ALA A 10 26.48 -20.15 -28.12
CA ALA A 10 25.16 -20.21 -27.53
C ALA A 10 24.86 -18.85 -26.87
N ALA A 11 24.10 -17.99 -27.56
CA ALA A 11 23.55 -16.77 -26.99
C ALA A 11 22.42 -17.17 -26.02
N ALA A 12 22.79 -17.40 -24.76
CA ALA A 12 21.83 -17.50 -23.67
C ALA A 12 21.15 -16.12 -23.51
N LEU A 13 19.95 -15.98 -24.07
CA LEU A 13 19.01 -14.93 -23.72
C LEU A 13 18.64 -15.09 -22.24
N ALA A 14 19.37 -14.38 -21.37
CA ALA A 14 18.95 -14.15 -20.00
C ALA A 14 17.76 -13.18 -20.04
N CYS A 15 16.55 -13.72 -20.11
CA CYS A 15 15.33 -13.00 -19.74
C CYS A 15 15.40 -12.70 -18.25
N PHE A 16 16.02 -11.57 -17.89
CA PHE A 16 15.94 -11.01 -16.55
C PHE A 16 14.54 -10.43 -16.39
N SER A 17 13.62 -11.23 -15.84
CA SER A 17 12.30 -10.76 -15.44
C SER A 17 12.47 -9.71 -14.35
N LEU A 18 12.45 -8.44 -14.75
CA LEU A 18 12.44 -7.29 -13.87
C LEU A 18 11.11 -7.32 -13.11
N GLY A 19 11.12 -7.84 -11.88
CA GLY A 19 9.99 -7.68 -10.97
C GLY A 19 9.75 -6.18 -10.79
N ALA A 20 8.61 -5.69 -11.26
CA ALA A 20 8.22 -4.30 -11.07
C ALA A 20 7.99 -4.04 -9.56
N GLN A 21 8.98 -3.47 -8.90
CA GLN A 21 8.84 -3.01 -7.52
C GLN A 21 8.02 -1.72 -7.54
N ALA A 22 6.85 -1.71 -6.90
CA ALA A 22 6.03 -0.51 -6.79
C ALA A 22 6.82 0.59 -6.05
N SER A 23 6.85 1.79 -6.62
CA SER A 23 7.52 2.94 -6.00
C SER A 23 6.76 3.39 -4.76
N ASP A 24 7.41 4.17 -3.89
CA ASP A 24 6.72 4.72 -2.72
C ASP A 24 5.59 5.68 -3.11
N ALA A 25 5.72 6.38 -4.25
CA ALA A 25 4.64 7.19 -4.80
C ALA A 25 3.42 6.33 -5.18
N ASP A 26 3.64 5.16 -5.82
CA ASP A 26 2.56 4.24 -6.17
C ASP A 26 1.87 3.68 -4.93
N LYS A 27 2.63 3.37 -3.88
CA LYS A 27 2.07 2.90 -2.60
C LYS A 27 1.25 3.99 -1.91
N LEU A 28 1.71 5.24 -1.92
CA LEU A 28 0.96 6.36 -1.35
C LEU A 28 -0.34 6.61 -2.12
N ALA A 29 -0.31 6.55 -3.45
CA ALA A 29 -1.51 6.66 -4.28
C ALA A 29 -2.50 5.52 -4.02
N LEU A 30 -2.01 4.28 -3.92
CA LEU A 30 -2.83 3.12 -3.55
C LEU A 30 -3.43 3.28 -2.15
N GLY A 31 -2.65 3.71 -1.18
CA GLY A 31 -3.10 3.95 0.19
C GLY A 31 -4.23 4.99 0.26
N LYS A 32 -4.09 6.10 -0.47
CA LYS A 32 -5.15 7.11 -0.59
C LYS A 32 -6.42 6.55 -1.25
N GLN A 33 -6.28 5.76 -2.31
CA GLN A 33 -7.42 5.12 -2.96
C GLN A 33 -8.15 4.15 -2.01
N LEU A 34 -7.40 3.32 -1.28
CA LEU A 34 -7.95 2.41 -0.28
C LEU A 34 -8.69 3.17 0.82
N PHE A 35 -8.09 4.25 1.32
CA PHE A 35 -8.68 5.11 2.34
C PHE A 35 -10.04 5.69 1.92
N LEU A 36 -10.14 6.16 0.66
CA LEU A 36 -11.35 6.79 0.13
C LEU A 36 -12.45 5.81 -0.28
N LYS A 37 -12.08 4.66 -0.86
CA LYS A 37 -13.08 3.76 -1.50
C LYS A 37 -12.69 2.30 -1.65
N GLY A 38 -11.44 1.92 -1.41
CA GLY A 38 -10.96 0.55 -1.65
C GLY A 38 -11.12 -0.40 -0.46
N ALA A 39 -11.48 0.13 0.72
CA ALA A 39 -11.94 -0.63 1.88
C ALA A 39 -13.47 -0.52 2.01
N VAL A 40 -14.12 -1.54 2.58
CA VAL A 40 -15.57 -1.53 2.84
C VAL A 40 -15.83 -1.88 4.31
N PRO A 41 -16.33 -0.93 5.13
CA PRO A 41 -16.56 0.48 4.80
C PRO A 41 -15.24 1.22 4.47
N ALA A 42 -15.33 2.31 3.69
CA ALA A 42 -14.15 3.14 3.41
C ALA A 42 -13.69 3.85 4.69
N CYS A 43 -12.38 3.99 4.87
CA CYS A 43 -11.81 4.62 6.07
C CYS A 43 -12.32 6.07 6.24
N ALA A 44 -12.47 6.79 5.13
CA ALA A 44 -12.98 8.16 5.08
C ALA A 44 -14.41 8.34 5.63
N VAL A 45 -15.22 7.29 5.67
CA VAL A 45 -16.57 7.35 6.25
C VAL A 45 -16.50 7.55 7.76
N CYS A 46 -15.49 6.98 8.41
CA CYS A 46 -15.38 6.98 9.86
C CYS A 46 -14.36 7.98 10.38
N HIS A 47 -13.27 8.24 9.64
CA HIS A 47 -12.14 9.01 10.11
C HIS A 47 -11.95 10.30 9.31
N ALA A 48 -11.66 11.39 10.03
CA ALA A 48 -11.16 12.62 9.45
C ALA A 48 -9.69 12.47 9.04
N LEU A 49 -9.37 12.96 7.84
CA LEU A 49 -8.03 13.01 7.30
C LEU A 49 -7.94 14.11 6.22
N ASN A 50 -7.26 15.20 6.53
CA ASN A 50 -7.20 16.40 5.70
C ASN A 50 -6.64 16.15 4.29
N ASP A 51 -5.58 15.35 4.15
CA ASP A 51 -5.01 15.02 2.83
C ASP A 51 -6.04 14.32 1.92
N ALA A 52 -6.91 13.49 2.51
CA ALA A 52 -7.98 12.81 1.80
C ALA A 52 -9.23 13.68 1.60
N GLY A 53 -9.31 14.86 2.21
CA GLY A 53 -10.54 15.65 2.29
C GLY A 53 -11.67 14.93 3.03
N ALA A 54 -11.33 14.06 3.98
CA ALA A 54 -12.29 13.27 4.75
C ALA A 54 -12.60 13.95 6.09
N GLU A 55 -13.87 13.92 6.47
CA GLU A 55 -14.40 14.58 7.68
C GLU A 55 -15.13 13.59 8.61
N GLY A 56 -14.84 12.28 8.48
CA GLY A 56 -15.49 11.26 9.29
C GLY A 56 -15.29 11.49 10.80
N ALA A 57 -16.36 11.32 11.58
CA ALA A 57 -16.38 11.63 13.02
C ALA A 57 -16.77 10.42 13.91
N VAL A 58 -16.82 9.21 13.33
CA VAL A 58 -17.12 7.97 14.09
C VAL A 58 -15.86 7.49 14.83
N GLY A 59 -14.72 7.50 14.13
CA GLY A 59 -13.41 7.24 14.70
C GLY A 59 -12.67 8.54 15.02
N PRO A 60 -11.52 8.46 15.71
CA PRO A 60 -10.69 9.62 15.97
C PRO A 60 -10.21 10.27 14.66
N SER A 61 -9.99 11.59 14.71
CA SER A 61 -9.26 12.31 13.66
C SER A 61 -7.84 11.75 13.54
N LEU A 62 -7.45 11.37 12.32
CA LEU A 62 -6.12 10.83 12.08
C LEU A 62 -5.06 11.94 12.00
N ASP A 63 -5.46 13.17 11.65
CA ASP A 63 -4.59 14.35 11.73
C ASP A 63 -4.20 14.70 13.18
N GLU A 64 -5.09 14.43 14.14
CA GLU A 64 -4.80 14.62 15.57
C GLU A 64 -4.04 13.43 16.16
N LEU A 65 -4.48 12.21 15.81
CA LEU A 65 -3.92 10.98 16.37
C LEU A 65 -2.49 10.70 15.88
N ARG A 66 -2.16 11.12 14.65
CA ARG A 66 -0.84 10.99 14.00
C ARG A 66 -0.18 9.61 14.20
N PRO A 67 -0.89 8.50 13.94
CA PRO A 67 -0.36 7.17 14.20
C PRO A 67 0.79 6.83 13.24
N ASP A 68 1.77 6.06 13.71
CA ASP A 68 2.76 5.45 12.83
C ASP A 68 2.14 4.32 11.98
N ALA A 69 2.90 3.88 10.97
CA ALA A 69 2.42 2.87 10.03
C ALA A 69 2.18 1.50 10.69
N GLU A 70 2.96 1.13 11.70
CA GLU A 70 2.77 -0.15 12.40
C GLU A 70 1.43 -0.17 13.14
N ARG A 71 1.13 0.91 13.86
CA ARG A 71 -0.13 1.09 14.58
C ARG A 71 -1.32 1.08 13.62
N VAL A 72 -1.23 1.77 12.47
CA VAL A 72 -2.29 1.75 11.46
C VAL A 72 -2.48 0.33 10.91
N ALA A 73 -1.40 -0.35 10.51
CA ALA A 73 -1.48 -1.69 9.95
C ALA A 73 -2.08 -2.70 10.94
N LYS A 74 -1.73 -2.60 12.23
CA LYS A 74 -2.28 -3.45 13.30
C LYS A 74 -3.78 -3.20 13.50
N ALA A 75 -4.21 -1.94 13.53
CA ALA A 75 -5.63 -1.59 13.66
C ALA A 75 -6.45 -2.05 12.45
N VAL A 76 -5.93 -1.87 11.23
CA VAL A 76 -6.60 -2.32 9.99
C VAL A 76 -6.69 -3.85 9.94
N ARG A 77 -5.65 -4.58 10.33
CA ARG A 77 -5.67 -6.06 10.34
C ARG A 77 -6.65 -6.61 11.36
N ASN A 78 -6.64 -6.08 12.57
CA ASN A 78 -7.31 -6.73 13.70
C ASN A 78 -8.66 -6.10 14.05
N GLY A 79 -8.95 -4.90 13.54
CA GLY A 79 -10.01 -4.07 14.06
C GLY A 79 -9.69 -3.51 15.46
N ILE A 80 -10.51 -2.56 15.91
CA ILE A 80 -10.46 -2.01 17.27
C ILE A 80 -11.80 -1.37 17.64
N GLY A 81 -12.44 -1.88 18.69
CA GLY A 81 -13.77 -1.41 19.11
C GLY A 81 -14.80 -1.59 17.98
N VAL A 82 -15.40 -0.49 17.54
CA VAL A 82 -16.37 -0.49 16.42
C VAL A 82 -15.71 -0.54 15.04
N MET A 83 -14.39 -0.31 14.94
CA MET A 83 -13.66 -0.41 13.68
C MET A 83 -13.47 -1.89 13.31
N PRO A 84 -14.00 -2.35 12.16
CA PRO A 84 -13.89 -3.75 11.75
C PRO A 84 -12.45 -4.13 11.36
N ALA A 85 -12.19 -5.43 11.35
CA ALA A 85 -10.97 -6.00 10.77
C ALA A 85 -11.10 -6.07 9.23
N TYR A 86 -9.99 -5.81 8.52
CA TYR A 86 -9.92 -5.84 7.06
C TYR A 86 -8.99 -6.94 6.52
N ASP A 87 -8.45 -7.82 7.38
CA ASP A 87 -7.52 -8.89 7.00
C ASP A 87 -8.13 -9.91 6.01
N LYS A 88 -9.46 -9.99 5.93
CA LYS A 88 -10.18 -10.85 4.98
C LYS A 88 -10.49 -10.19 3.65
N THR A 89 -10.39 -8.87 3.55
CA THR A 89 -10.82 -8.10 2.37
C THR A 89 -9.68 -7.33 1.71
N LEU A 90 -8.63 -7.00 2.48
CA LEU A 90 -7.42 -6.36 1.98
C LEU A 90 -6.23 -7.32 2.08
N SER A 91 -5.43 -7.35 1.02
CA SER A 91 -4.14 -8.05 1.02
C SER A 91 -3.12 -7.35 1.93
N ALA A 92 -2.06 -8.07 2.33
CA ALA A 92 -0.99 -7.50 3.15
C ALA A 92 -0.37 -6.24 2.53
N ALA A 93 -0.11 -6.26 1.22
CA ALA A 93 0.44 -5.11 0.49
C ALA A 93 -0.52 -3.90 0.47
N GLN A 94 -1.82 -4.13 0.38
CA GLN A 94 -2.82 -3.05 0.47
C GLN A 94 -2.86 -2.44 1.87
N ILE A 95 -2.80 -3.28 2.92
CA ILE A 95 -2.74 -2.80 4.30
C ILE A 95 -1.47 -1.96 4.54
N GLU A 96 -0.33 -2.41 4.03
CA GLU A 96 0.93 -1.67 4.13
C GLU A 96 0.88 -0.34 3.37
N ALA A 97 0.31 -0.31 2.17
CA ALA A 97 0.12 0.92 1.40
C ALA A 97 -0.79 1.92 2.13
N LEU A 98 -1.92 1.44 2.68
CA LEU A 98 -2.85 2.24 3.48
C LEU A 98 -2.17 2.81 4.74
N ALA A 99 -1.41 1.97 5.45
CA ALA A 99 -0.68 2.37 6.64
C ALA A 99 0.42 3.39 6.35
N LEU A 100 1.20 3.17 5.29
CA LEU A 100 2.22 4.10 4.83
C LEU A 100 1.60 5.46 4.48
N TYR A 101 0.49 5.46 3.75
CA TYR A 101 -0.22 6.67 3.39
C TYR A 101 -0.65 7.48 4.62
N VAL A 102 -1.42 6.88 5.54
CA VAL A 102 -1.92 7.57 6.75
C VAL A 102 -0.75 8.13 7.58
N ALA A 103 0.27 7.32 7.84
CA ALA A 103 1.42 7.75 8.62
C ALA A 103 2.24 8.85 7.93
N THR A 104 2.28 8.87 6.60
CA THR A 104 3.05 9.87 5.84
C THR A 104 2.34 11.22 5.86
N VAL A 105 1.03 11.24 5.64
CA VAL A 105 0.28 12.51 5.51
C VAL A 105 0.00 13.19 6.85
N THR A 106 0.01 12.44 7.96
CA THR A 106 -0.23 12.94 9.32
C THR A 106 1.05 13.31 10.09
N LYS A 107 2.24 13.10 9.51
CA LYS A 107 3.53 13.40 10.15
C LYS A 107 3.85 14.90 10.28
N ARG A 108 3.03 15.80 9.75
CA ARG A 108 3.32 17.24 9.64
C ARG A 108 3.17 17.99 10.96
#